data_AF-A0A2V5TKA1-F1
#
_entry.id   AF-A0A2V5TKA1-F1
#
_cell.length_a   1.000
_cell.length_b   1.000
_cell.length_c   1.000
_cell.angle_alpha   90.00
_cell.angle_beta   90.00
_cell.angle_gamma   90.00
#
_symmetry.space_group_name_H-M   'P 1'
#
loop_
_entity.id
_entity.type
_entity.pdbx_description
1 polymer ?
#
loop_
_entity_poly.entity_id
_entity_poly.type
_entity_poly.pdbx_seq_one_letter_code
_entity_poly.pdbx_strand_id
1 'polypeptide(L)'
;MVKTCLKILPSLIACIVCSQPACAQGTIWFANRLSSTIFVPFYLPDCFEGSKLISGTNYSAQLYADIGGTMTALGNSVPFRTGAGAGSWAGVEVTIPGILPGESVPLQVRVWENVGGAYPTYESAVAAGRLFEATPVFTSAPLGGDGFSRPNIIGNAQAVNNMQSAPGEICPLQLSAPAIQAGSSFSFGVSIDGTPYAIECSTNLVTWSDVFTNNNPSQPFSFADTNTLTSSAQRFYRARRLQ
;
A
#
# COMPACT_ATOMS: atom_id res chain seq x y z
N MET A 1 8.51 38.00 77.22
CA MET A 1 9.08 37.79 75.87
C MET A 1 8.59 36.47 75.34
N VAL A 2 7.71 36.51 74.34
CA VAL A 2 7.08 35.36 73.70
C VAL A 2 8.07 34.75 72.70
N LYS A 3 8.32 33.43 72.76
CA LYS A 3 8.98 32.69 71.68
C LYS A 3 8.06 31.56 71.23
N THR A 4 7.26 31.88 70.23
CA THR A 4 6.47 30.96 69.41
C THR A 4 7.43 30.04 68.67
N CYS A 5 7.32 28.72 68.86
CA CYS A 5 8.00 27.74 68.02
C CYS A 5 6.98 27.09 67.07
N LEU A 6 7.32 27.21 65.80
CA LEU A 6 6.55 26.98 64.58
C LEU A 6 6.15 25.50 64.43
N LYS A 7 4.85 25.21 64.36
CA LYS A 7 4.33 23.88 64.00
C LYS A 7 4.45 23.71 62.48
N ILE A 8 5.26 22.75 62.04
CA ILE A 8 5.36 22.33 60.63
C ILE A 8 4.17 21.42 60.33
N LEU A 9 3.25 21.89 59.48
CA LEU A 9 2.20 21.07 58.87
C LEU A 9 2.80 20.39 57.61
N PRO A 10 2.67 19.07 57.42
CA PRO A 10 2.96 18.48 56.12
C PRO A 10 1.79 18.76 55.17
N SER A 11 2.02 19.55 54.13
CA SER A 11 1.11 19.72 53.01
C SER A 11 0.87 18.37 52.34
N LEU A 12 -0.34 17.84 52.51
CA LEU A 12 -0.86 16.73 51.74
C LEU A 12 -1.10 17.23 50.31
N ILE A 13 -0.14 17.01 49.42
CA ILE A 13 -0.36 17.16 47.98
C ILE A 13 -1.28 16.00 47.57
N ALA A 14 -2.58 16.28 47.51
CA ALA A 14 -3.52 15.39 46.86
C ALA A 14 -3.21 15.41 45.35
N CYS A 15 -2.46 14.41 44.88
CA CYS A 15 -2.44 14.04 43.47
C CYS A 15 -3.87 13.67 43.10
N ILE A 16 -4.59 14.61 42.50
CA ILE A 16 -5.79 14.32 41.72
C ILE A 16 -5.29 13.50 40.53
N VAL A 17 -5.25 12.19 40.70
CA VAL A 17 -5.26 11.27 39.58
C VAL A 17 -6.65 11.45 38.99
N CYS A 18 -6.76 12.30 37.98
CA CYS A 18 -7.90 12.28 37.08
C CYS A 18 -7.89 10.87 36.48
N SER A 19 -8.64 9.95 37.09
CA SER A 19 -9.14 8.78 36.39
C SER A 19 -9.97 9.35 35.26
N GLN A 20 -9.37 9.55 34.10
CA GLN A 20 -10.16 9.83 32.92
C GLN A 20 -11.16 8.68 32.86
N PRO A 21 -12.47 8.96 32.82
CA PRO A 21 -13.43 7.90 32.55
C PRO A 21 -12.88 7.16 31.34
N ALA A 22 -12.93 5.84 31.34
CA ALA A 22 -12.63 5.06 30.15
C ALA A 22 -13.63 5.51 29.09
N CYS A 23 -13.33 6.61 28.39
CA CYS A 23 -14.15 7.16 27.36
C CYS A 23 -14.31 6.02 26.37
N ALA A 24 -15.55 5.72 25.99
CA ALA A 24 -15.76 4.79 24.91
C ALA A 24 -14.89 5.23 23.75
N GLN A 25 -14.08 4.30 23.26
CA GLN A 25 -13.13 4.58 22.20
C GLN A 25 -13.83 4.31 20.88
N GLY A 26 -13.55 5.15 19.88
CA GLY A 26 -14.01 4.95 18.52
C GLY A 26 -13.52 3.60 18.00
N THR A 27 -14.42 2.88 17.33
CA THR A 27 -14.11 1.58 16.70
C THR A 27 -14.38 1.62 15.20
N ILE A 28 -13.59 0.84 14.45
CA ILE A 28 -13.74 0.67 13.02
C ILE A 28 -13.62 -0.80 12.64
N TRP A 29 -14.36 -1.21 11.62
CA TRP A 29 -14.23 -2.54 11.02
C TRP A 29 -13.15 -2.52 9.94
N PHE A 30 -12.02 -3.13 10.23
CA PHE A 30 -10.87 -3.21 9.33
C PHE A 30 -10.99 -4.44 8.43
N ALA A 31 -11.60 -4.25 7.26
CA ALA A 31 -11.72 -5.26 6.22
C ALA A 31 -11.60 -4.62 4.84
N ASN A 32 -10.86 -5.22 3.90
CA ASN A 32 -10.87 -4.75 2.50
C ASN A 32 -11.83 -5.53 1.60
N ARG A 33 -12.67 -6.41 2.19
CA ARG A 33 -13.76 -7.10 1.50
C ARG A 33 -15.03 -7.13 2.34
N LEU A 34 -16.12 -6.58 1.82
CA LEU A 34 -17.46 -6.61 2.44
C LEU A 34 -18.35 -7.68 1.83
N SER A 35 -18.22 -7.88 0.52
CA SER A 35 -18.98 -8.88 -0.24
C SER A 35 -18.12 -9.42 -1.39
N SER A 36 -18.70 -10.19 -2.29
CA SER A 36 -18.04 -10.55 -3.55
C SER A 36 -17.87 -9.37 -4.51
N THR A 37 -18.70 -8.33 -4.39
CA THR A 37 -18.74 -7.18 -5.30
C THR A 37 -18.11 -5.91 -4.73
N ILE A 38 -18.01 -5.81 -3.39
CA ILE A 38 -17.39 -4.69 -2.69
C ILE A 38 -16.06 -5.18 -2.12
N PHE A 39 -15.01 -5.02 -2.92
CA PHE A 39 -13.70 -5.60 -2.69
C PHE A 39 -12.59 -4.71 -3.27
N VAL A 40 -11.58 -4.40 -2.46
CA VAL A 40 -10.35 -3.70 -2.90
C VAL A 40 -9.16 -4.66 -2.77
N PRO A 41 -8.90 -5.49 -3.79
CA PRO A 41 -7.81 -6.47 -3.77
C PRO A 41 -6.43 -5.83 -3.81
N PHE A 42 -5.50 -6.38 -3.03
CA PHE A 42 -4.07 -6.08 -3.18
C PHE A 42 -3.37 -7.07 -4.11
N TYR A 43 -2.49 -6.53 -4.96
CA TYR A 43 -1.70 -7.27 -5.93
C TYR A 43 -0.21 -7.16 -5.63
N LEU A 44 0.54 -8.19 -6.01
CA LEU A 44 1.98 -8.09 -6.17
C LEU A 44 2.32 -7.05 -7.25
N PRO A 45 3.53 -6.50 -7.27
CA PRO A 45 3.94 -5.58 -8.32
C PRO A 45 3.76 -6.26 -9.69
N ASP A 46 3.28 -5.52 -10.69
CA ASP A 46 2.91 -6.06 -12.03
C ASP A 46 4.09 -6.70 -12.80
N CYS A 47 5.30 -6.57 -12.27
CA CYS A 47 6.50 -7.21 -12.78
C CYS A 47 6.66 -8.69 -12.35
N PHE A 48 5.87 -9.16 -11.38
CA PHE A 48 5.93 -10.51 -10.80
C PHE A 48 4.82 -11.45 -11.35
N GLU A 49 4.75 -11.61 -12.68
CA GLU A 49 3.78 -12.48 -13.38
C GLU A 49 2.34 -11.92 -13.45
N GLY A 50 2.19 -10.70 -13.97
CA GLY A 50 0.89 -10.04 -14.06
C GLY A 50 0.34 -9.66 -12.67
N SER A 51 -0.78 -8.96 -12.61
CA SER A 51 -1.39 -8.50 -11.36
C SER A 51 -1.90 -9.70 -10.53
N LYS A 52 -0.98 -10.42 -9.89
CA LYS A 52 -1.24 -11.58 -9.06
C LYS A 52 -1.67 -11.12 -7.68
N LEU A 53 -2.81 -11.60 -7.22
CA LEU A 53 -3.32 -11.28 -5.89
C LEU A 53 -2.32 -11.75 -4.82
N ILE A 54 -2.06 -10.88 -3.85
CA ILE A 54 -1.30 -11.23 -2.65
C ILE A 54 -2.06 -12.32 -1.89
N SER A 55 -1.36 -13.34 -1.40
CA SER A 55 -2.02 -14.51 -0.81
C SER A 55 -1.21 -15.07 0.35
N GLY A 56 -1.93 -15.45 1.41
CA GLY A 56 -1.39 -16.20 2.53
C GLY A 56 -0.65 -15.37 3.58
N THR A 57 0.06 -16.09 4.46
CA THR A 57 0.64 -15.56 5.70
C THR A 57 1.98 -14.86 5.53
N ASN A 58 2.54 -14.86 4.32
CA ASN A 58 3.79 -14.15 3.99
C ASN A 58 3.59 -12.63 3.83
N TYR A 59 2.35 -12.17 3.94
CA TYR A 59 2.00 -10.77 3.81
C TYR A 59 1.10 -10.36 4.97
N SER A 60 1.30 -9.14 5.43
CA SER A 60 0.56 -8.53 6.53
C SER A 60 -0.07 -7.22 6.07
N ALA A 61 -1.27 -6.93 6.56
CA ALA A 61 -1.88 -5.61 6.48
C ALA A 61 -2.13 -5.06 7.90
N GLN A 62 -2.02 -3.76 8.08
CA GLN A 62 -2.33 -3.11 9.36
C GLN A 62 -2.91 -1.72 9.13
N LEU A 63 -3.81 -1.31 10.03
CA LEU A 63 -4.39 0.02 10.02
C LEU A 63 -3.52 0.98 10.82
N TYR A 64 -3.33 2.18 10.29
CA TYR A 64 -2.67 3.30 10.94
C TYR A 64 -3.66 4.45 11.04
N ALA A 65 -3.58 5.21 12.13
CA ALA A 65 -4.35 6.45 12.30
C ALA A 65 -3.44 7.60 12.70
N ASP A 66 -3.77 8.80 12.23
CA ASP A 66 -3.14 10.02 12.71
C ASP A 66 -3.67 10.37 14.11
N ILE A 67 -2.85 10.10 15.12
CA ILE A 67 -3.15 10.43 16.52
C ILE A 67 -2.12 11.45 16.96
N GLY A 68 -2.54 12.72 17.07
CA GLY A 68 -1.67 13.81 17.50
C GLY A 68 -0.62 14.24 16.47
N GLY A 69 -0.90 14.08 15.17
CA GLY A 69 0.00 14.47 14.07
C GLY A 69 0.97 13.37 13.64
N THR A 70 0.82 12.15 14.17
CA THR A 70 1.68 11.00 13.87
C THR A 70 0.86 9.78 13.51
N MET A 71 1.20 9.14 12.39
CA MET A 71 0.62 7.87 11.96
C MET A 71 1.04 6.74 12.91
N THR A 72 0.11 6.32 13.75
CA THR A 72 0.32 5.29 14.77
C THR A 72 -0.33 3.99 14.33
N ALA A 73 0.41 2.88 14.44
CA ALA A 73 -0.10 1.55 14.14
C ALA A 73 -1.21 1.16 15.12
N LEU A 74 -2.31 0.61 14.59
CA LEU A 74 -3.48 0.21 15.36
C LEU A 74 -3.70 -1.30 15.29
N GLY A 75 -4.07 -1.90 16.43
CA GLY A 75 -4.32 -3.33 16.54
C GLY A 75 -3.12 -4.19 16.14
N ASN A 76 -3.37 -5.48 15.89
CA ASN A 76 -2.37 -6.40 15.34
C ASN A 76 -2.44 -6.40 13.81
N SER A 77 -1.32 -6.71 13.15
CA SER A 77 -1.33 -6.98 11.71
C SER A 77 -2.17 -8.22 11.37
N VAL A 78 -2.89 -8.18 10.27
CA VAL A 78 -3.73 -9.29 9.78
C VAL A 78 -3.11 -9.94 8.54
N PRO A 79 -3.13 -11.28 8.44
CA PRO A 79 -2.61 -11.97 7.25
C PRO A 79 -3.62 -11.94 6.10
N PHE A 80 -3.12 -12.13 4.87
CA PHE A 80 -3.97 -12.29 3.70
C PHE A 80 -4.55 -13.70 3.62
N ARG A 81 -5.77 -13.79 3.09
CA ARG A 81 -6.45 -15.04 2.77
C ARG A 81 -5.82 -15.69 1.54
N THR A 82 -6.17 -16.96 1.32
CA THR A 82 -5.72 -17.77 0.18
C THR A 82 -6.88 -18.12 -0.75
N GLY A 83 -6.57 -18.71 -1.92
CA GLY A 83 -7.58 -19.17 -2.89
C GLY A 83 -8.48 -18.04 -3.39
N ALA A 84 -9.80 -18.27 -3.44
CA ALA A 84 -10.79 -17.27 -3.84
C ALA A 84 -10.88 -16.04 -2.89
N GLY A 85 -10.17 -16.08 -1.76
CA GLY A 85 -10.00 -14.98 -0.84
C GLY A 85 -8.72 -14.16 -1.06
N ALA A 86 -7.83 -14.55 -1.97
CA ALA A 86 -6.58 -13.84 -2.21
C ALA A 86 -6.81 -12.33 -2.48
N GLY A 87 -5.88 -11.52 -2.02
CA GLY A 87 -5.94 -10.05 -2.03
C GLY A 87 -6.84 -9.48 -0.94
N SER A 88 -7.48 -10.30 -0.09
CA SER A 88 -8.28 -9.86 1.06
C SER A 88 -7.78 -10.43 2.38
N TRP A 89 -8.15 -9.79 3.49
CA TRP A 89 -7.98 -10.33 4.84
C TRP A 89 -9.33 -10.57 5.52
N ALA A 90 -9.31 -11.29 6.65
CA ALA A 90 -10.50 -11.41 7.49
C ALA A 90 -10.72 -10.10 8.25
N GLY A 91 -11.96 -9.61 8.22
CA GLY A 91 -12.32 -8.38 8.93
C GLY A 91 -12.09 -8.51 10.43
N VAL A 92 -11.48 -7.49 11.01
CA VAL A 92 -11.26 -7.38 12.45
C VAL A 92 -11.72 -6.03 12.95
N GLU A 93 -12.15 -5.99 14.21
CA GLU A 93 -12.44 -4.73 14.89
C GLU A 93 -11.15 -4.09 15.39
N VAL A 94 -11.01 -2.81 15.13
CA VAL A 94 -9.87 -2.01 15.58
C VAL A 94 -10.39 -0.84 16.40
N THR A 95 -9.84 -0.68 17.59
CA THR A 95 -10.10 0.46 18.48
C THR A 95 -9.07 1.55 18.20
N ILE A 96 -9.51 2.82 18.21
CA ILE A 96 -8.67 3.99 17.98
C ILE A 96 -8.53 4.75 19.31
N PRO A 97 -7.39 4.62 20.00
CA PRO A 97 -7.20 5.27 21.29
C PRO A 97 -7.29 6.79 21.20
N GLY A 98 -8.00 7.40 22.14
CA GLY A 98 -8.07 8.85 22.27
C GLY A 98 -9.04 9.56 21.32
N ILE A 99 -9.77 8.82 20.47
CA ILE A 99 -10.81 9.35 19.58
C ILE A 99 -12.16 8.79 20.02
N LEU A 100 -13.19 9.64 20.09
CA LEU A 100 -14.52 9.23 20.55
C LEU A 100 -15.38 8.63 19.42
N PRO A 101 -16.38 7.78 19.73
CA PRO A 101 -17.42 7.38 18.79
C PRO A 101 -18.10 8.61 18.17
N GLY A 102 -18.37 8.56 16.86
CA GLY A 102 -18.93 9.65 16.08
C GLY A 102 -17.89 10.63 15.49
N GLU A 103 -16.65 10.66 16.00
CA GLU A 103 -15.58 11.47 15.40
C GLU A 103 -14.99 10.81 14.16
N SER A 104 -14.29 11.58 13.32
CA SER A 104 -13.58 11.08 12.13
C SER A 104 -12.09 11.35 12.27
N VAL A 105 -11.26 10.44 11.78
CA VAL A 105 -9.79 10.50 11.91
C VAL A 105 -9.12 10.19 10.57
N PRO A 106 -7.95 10.80 10.25
CA PRO A 106 -7.15 10.38 9.11
C PRO A 106 -6.59 8.97 9.32
N LEU A 107 -6.74 8.12 8.32
CA LEU A 107 -6.35 6.72 8.32
C LEU A 107 -5.44 6.39 7.13
N GLN A 108 -4.64 5.34 7.30
CA GLN A 108 -3.83 4.75 6.26
C GLN A 108 -3.79 3.23 6.46
N VAL A 109 -3.87 2.47 5.36
CA VAL A 109 -3.61 1.03 5.39
C VAL A 109 -2.19 0.81 4.90
N ARG A 110 -1.42 0.02 5.65
CA ARG A 110 -0.08 -0.40 5.24
C ARG A 110 -0.04 -1.90 5.05
N VAL A 111 0.62 -2.32 3.98
CA VAL A 111 0.77 -3.71 3.57
C VAL A 111 2.26 -4.00 3.37
N TRP A 112 2.74 -5.16 3.79
CA TRP A 112 4.14 -5.56 3.60
C TRP A 112 4.29 -7.07 3.49
N GLU A 113 5.38 -7.49 2.86
CA GLU A 113 5.87 -8.86 2.93
C GLU A 113 6.55 -9.09 4.28
N ASN A 114 5.98 -9.98 5.08
CA ASN A 114 6.46 -10.29 6.44
C ASN A 114 7.38 -11.52 6.49
N VAL A 115 7.54 -12.23 5.37
CA VAL A 115 8.33 -13.48 5.22
C VAL A 115 8.00 -14.51 6.32
N GLY A 116 6.70 -14.79 6.49
CA GLY A 116 6.22 -15.75 7.48
C GLY A 116 6.34 -15.25 8.93
N GLY A 117 6.42 -13.95 9.14
CA GLY A 117 6.52 -13.30 10.45
C GLY A 117 7.93 -12.87 10.87
N ALA A 118 8.93 -13.06 10.02
CA ALA A 118 10.30 -12.55 10.25
C ALA A 118 10.33 -11.00 10.35
N TYR A 119 9.40 -10.32 9.68
CA TYR A 119 9.23 -8.86 9.72
C TYR A 119 7.83 -8.52 10.26
N PRO A 120 7.66 -8.46 11.60
CA PRO A 120 6.34 -8.33 12.22
C PRO A 120 5.74 -6.93 12.10
N THR A 121 6.53 -5.92 11.70
CA THR A 121 6.05 -4.53 11.53
C THR A 121 6.39 -4.01 10.13
N TYR A 122 5.58 -3.08 9.64
CA TYR A 122 5.82 -2.38 8.38
C TYR A 122 7.23 -1.75 8.35
N GLU A 123 7.61 -1.07 9.43
CA GLU A 123 8.89 -0.38 9.52
C GLU A 123 10.07 -1.37 9.45
N SER A 124 9.94 -2.56 10.05
CA SER A 124 10.96 -3.61 9.96
C SER A 124 11.11 -4.18 8.55
N ALA A 125 10.00 -4.29 7.81
CA ALA A 125 9.97 -4.78 6.44
C ALA A 125 10.58 -3.74 5.48
N VAL A 126 10.22 -2.46 5.64
CA VAL A 126 10.80 -1.35 4.86
C VAL A 126 12.31 -1.26 5.08
N ALA A 127 12.76 -1.30 6.35
CA ALA A 127 14.18 -1.23 6.69
C ALA A 127 14.98 -2.41 6.12
N ALA A 128 14.34 -3.57 5.94
CA ALA A 128 14.94 -4.75 5.36
C ALA A 128 14.82 -4.83 3.83
N GLY A 129 14.25 -3.82 3.18
CA GLY A 129 14.02 -3.82 1.74
C GLY A 129 13.10 -4.97 1.31
N ARG A 130 11.96 -5.14 1.99
CA ARG A 130 10.88 -6.04 1.55
C ARG A 130 9.85 -5.32 0.70
N LEU A 131 9.00 -6.07 0.01
CA LEU A 131 7.83 -5.50 -0.67
C LEU A 131 6.94 -4.81 0.37
N PHE A 132 6.52 -3.59 0.09
CA PHE A 132 5.61 -2.86 0.96
C PHE A 132 4.70 -1.94 0.15
N GLU A 133 3.64 -1.46 0.78
CA GLU A 133 2.75 -0.44 0.25
C GLU A 133 2.08 0.33 1.39
N ALA A 134 1.80 1.60 1.14
CA ALA A 134 0.98 2.41 2.02
C ALA A 134 -0.06 3.15 1.19
N THR A 135 -1.34 2.99 1.53
CA THR A 135 -2.41 3.72 0.83
C THR A 135 -2.23 5.23 1.04
N PRO A 136 -2.85 6.07 0.20
CA PRO A 136 -2.98 7.49 0.52
C PRO A 136 -3.72 7.63 1.85
N VAL A 137 -3.46 8.74 2.55
CA VAL A 137 -4.20 9.06 3.76
C VAL A 137 -5.64 9.39 3.38
N PHE A 138 -6.60 8.79 4.05
CA PHE A 138 -8.02 9.03 3.83
C PHE A 138 -8.73 9.29 5.17
N THR A 139 -9.77 10.11 5.15
CA THR A 139 -10.56 10.38 6.35
C THR A 139 -11.56 9.25 6.58
N SER A 140 -11.66 8.75 7.81
CA SER A 140 -12.65 7.75 8.19
C SER A 140 -14.07 8.31 8.09
N ALA A 141 -15.06 7.43 7.93
CA ALA A 141 -16.42 7.77 8.36
C ALA A 141 -16.45 7.93 9.90
N PRO A 142 -17.51 8.56 10.47
CA PRO A 142 -17.70 8.64 11.91
C PRO A 142 -17.52 7.28 12.59
N LEU A 143 -16.61 7.21 13.57
CA LEU A 143 -16.25 5.97 14.23
C LEU A 143 -17.43 5.38 15.01
N GLY A 144 -17.48 4.05 15.07
CA GLY A 144 -18.49 3.32 15.85
C GLY A 144 -18.14 3.27 17.35
N GLY A 145 -18.97 2.56 18.12
CA GLY A 145 -18.90 2.48 19.58
C GLY A 145 -20.17 3.06 20.22
N ASP A 146 -20.49 2.73 21.46
CA ASP A 146 -21.65 3.29 22.20
C ASP A 146 -23.00 3.32 21.44
N GLY A 147 -23.29 2.27 20.66
CA GLY A 147 -24.53 2.16 19.88
C GLY A 147 -24.44 2.70 18.44
N PHE A 148 -23.33 3.29 18.04
CA PHE A 148 -23.04 3.62 16.64
C PHE A 148 -22.59 2.35 15.88
N SER A 149 -23.09 2.19 14.65
CA SER A 149 -22.62 1.14 13.75
C SER A 149 -21.16 1.37 13.39
N ARG A 150 -20.39 0.28 13.35
CA ARG A 150 -18.95 0.35 13.06
C ARG A 150 -18.76 0.62 11.57
N PRO A 151 -18.13 1.74 11.17
CA PRO A 151 -17.85 1.97 9.77
C PRO A 151 -16.84 0.94 9.26
N ASN A 152 -16.90 0.66 7.96
CA ASN A 152 -15.85 -0.08 7.27
C ASN A 152 -14.94 0.90 6.51
N ILE A 153 -13.66 0.57 6.36
CA ILE A 153 -12.70 1.27 5.50
C ILE A 153 -13.04 1.23 4.01
N ILE A 154 -13.86 0.27 3.52
CA ILE A 154 -14.23 0.20 2.10
C ILE A 154 -15.23 1.28 1.76
N GLY A 155 -14.77 2.28 0.99
CA GLY A 155 -15.55 3.45 0.56
C GLY A 155 -14.70 4.72 0.52
N ASN A 156 -13.71 4.82 1.42
CA ASN A 156 -12.81 5.99 1.51
C ASN A 156 -11.33 5.65 1.19
N ALA A 157 -10.94 4.38 1.26
CA ALA A 157 -9.63 3.92 0.79
C ALA A 157 -9.63 3.81 -0.75
N GLN A 158 -9.49 4.93 -1.45
CA GLN A 158 -9.18 4.95 -2.87
C GLN A 158 -7.66 5.11 -3.08
N ALA A 159 -7.14 4.35 -4.05
CA ALA A 159 -5.90 4.58 -4.80
C ALA A 159 -4.56 4.29 -4.12
N VAL A 160 -4.31 3.07 -3.62
CA VAL A 160 -3.18 2.21 -4.10
C VAL A 160 -3.50 0.77 -3.72
N ASN A 161 -3.38 -0.16 -4.66
CA ASN A 161 -3.69 -1.57 -4.44
C ASN A 161 -2.65 -2.54 -5.06
N ASN A 162 -1.51 -2.00 -5.50
CA ASN A 162 -0.36 -2.78 -5.94
C ASN A 162 0.78 -2.53 -4.95
N MET A 163 1.49 -3.59 -4.58
CA MET A 163 2.71 -3.45 -3.77
C MET A 163 3.78 -2.73 -4.56
N GLN A 164 4.53 -1.86 -3.89
CA GLN A 164 5.80 -1.36 -4.42
C GLN A 164 6.87 -2.43 -4.31
N SER A 165 7.70 -2.51 -5.35
CA SER A 165 8.94 -3.27 -5.32
C SER A 165 9.86 -2.71 -4.25
N ALA A 166 10.57 -3.58 -3.53
CA ALA A 166 11.45 -3.15 -2.48
C ALA A 166 12.59 -2.27 -3.03
N PRO A 167 13.10 -1.30 -2.25
CA PRO A 167 14.31 -0.56 -2.59
C PRO A 167 15.48 -1.52 -2.80
N GLY A 168 15.89 -1.74 -4.05
CA GLY A 168 16.95 -2.67 -4.44
C GLY A 168 16.48 -3.99 -5.05
N GLU A 169 15.19 -4.35 -4.92
CA GLU A 169 14.59 -5.40 -5.75
C GLU A 169 14.15 -4.78 -7.08
N ILE A 170 15.04 -4.88 -8.05
CA ILE A 170 14.81 -4.50 -9.43
C ILE A 170 13.72 -5.43 -9.98
N CYS A 171 12.51 -4.92 -10.20
CA CYS A 171 11.54 -5.63 -11.03
C CYS A 171 12.21 -5.92 -12.37
N PRO A 172 12.32 -7.19 -12.78
CA PRO A 172 12.90 -7.49 -14.08
C PRO A 172 12.02 -6.83 -15.14
N LEU A 173 12.62 -6.10 -16.07
CA LEU A 173 11.87 -5.55 -17.20
C LEU A 173 11.23 -6.71 -17.97
N GLN A 174 9.90 -6.71 -18.04
CA GLN A 174 9.12 -7.71 -18.76
C GLN A 174 8.51 -7.12 -20.03
N LEU A 175 8.53 -7.92 -21.09
CA LEU A 175 7.79 -7.65 -22.33
C LEU A 175 6.69 -8.69 -22.46
N SER A 176 5.46 -8.26 -22.75
CA SER A 176 4.40 -9.21 -23.08
C SER A 176 4.64 -9.88 -24.42
N ALA A 177 3.91 -10.96 -24.70
CA ALA A 177 3.83 -11.49 -26.05
C ALA A 177 3.43 -10.36 -27.04
N PRO A 178 4.12 -10.25 -28.18
CA PRO A 178 3.81 -9.23 -29.16
C PRO A 178 2.50 -9.53 -29.90
N ALA A 179 1.81 -8.48 -30.32
CA ALA A 179 0.58 -8.56 -31.09
C ALA A 179 0.59 -7.57 -32.27
N ILE A 180 0.01 -7.99 -33.39
CA ILE A 180 -0.32 -7.11 -34.51
C ILE A 180 -1.72 -6.55 -34.27
N GLN A 181 -1.86 -5.23 -34.23
CA GLN A 181 -3.13 -4.53 -34.06
C GLN A 181 -3.79 -4.22 -35.40
N ALA A 182 -5.09 -3.87 -35.36
CA ALA A 182 -5.79 -3.36 -36.53
C ALA A 182 -5.05 -2.15 -37.12
N GLY A 183 -4.83 -2.15 -38.44
CA GLY A 183 -4.00 -1.14 -39.10
C GLY A 183 -2.51 -1.52 -39.26
N SER A 184 -2.14 -2.77 -38.96
CA SER A 184 -0.79 -3.34 -39.12
C SER A 184 0.27 -2.83 -38.13
N SER A 185 -0.12 -2.15 -37.06
CA SER A 185 0.81 -1.71 -36.00
C SER A 185 1.29 -2.91 -35.17
N PHE A 186 2.57 -2.91 -34.82
CA PHE A 186 3.16 -3.91 -33.92
C PHE A 186 3.10 -3.40 -32.48
N SER A 187 2.71 -4.24 -31.52
CA SER A 187 2.54 -3.82 -30.13
C SER A 187 2.99 -4.88 -29.14
N PHE A 188 3.38 -4.43 -27.95
CA PHE A 188 3.63 -5.26 -26.79
C PHE A 188 3.48 -4.42 -25.52
N GLY A 189 3.13 -5.07 -24.42
CA GLY A 189 3.13 -4.49 -23.09
C GLY A 189 4.55 -4.44 -22.53
N VAL A 190 4.85 -3.36 -21.81
CA VAL A 190 6.07 -3.23 -20.99
C VAL A 190 5.65 -3.17 -19.53
N SER A 191 6.37 -3.88 -18.67
CA SER A 191 6.20 -3.84 -17.21
C SER A 191 7.58 -3.71 -16.54
N ILE A 192 7.74 -2.67 -15.71
CA ILE A 192 8.95 -2.34 -14.95
C ILE A 192 8.55 -1.54 -13.69
N ASP A 193 9.41 -1.53 -12.67
CA ASP A 193 9.26 -0.82 -11.36
C ASP A 193 9.29 0.72 -11.43
N GLY A 194 8.71 1.33 -12.47
CA GLY A 194 8.70 2.79 -12.62
C GLY A 194 10.08 3.42 -12.91
N THR A 195 11.14 2.61 -13.03
CA THR A 195 12.44 3.09 -13.50
C THR A 195 12.34 3.53 -14.97
N PRO A 196 12.97 4.65 -15.36
CA PRO A 196 12.96 5.07 -16.75
C PRO A 196 13.52 3.98 -17.67
N TYR A 197 12.94 3.84 -18.85
CA TYR A 197 13.34 2.85 -19.83
C TYR A 197 13.24 3.42 -21.25
N ALA A 198 14.01 2.81 -22.14
CA ALA A 198 13.94 3.02 -23.57
C ALA A 198 13.48 1.73 -24.26
N ILE A 199 12.68 1.87 -25.31
CA ILE A 199 12.44 0.80 -26.28
C ILE A 199 13.32 1.09 -27.47
N GLU A 200 14.11 0.09 -27.84
CA GLU A 200 15.04 0.16 -28.95
C GLU A 200 14.57 -0.77 -30.07
N CYS A 201 14.73 -0.32 -31.31
CA CYS A 201 14.53 -1.15 -32.48
C CYS A 201 15.85 -1.35 -33.24
N SER A 202 15.94 -2.48 -33.95
CA SER A 202 17.04 -2.79 -34.84
C SER A 202 16.54 -3.52 -36.08
N THR A 203 17.21 -3.33 -37.20
CA THR A 203 16.97 -4.08 -38.45
C THR A 203 18.02 -5.17 -38.71
N ASN A 204 19.08 -5.23 -37.89
CA ASN A 204 20.23 -6.11 -38.12
C ASN A 204 20.78 -6.76 -36.83
N LEU A 205 20.13 -6.55 -35.68
CA LEU A 205 20.57 -6.99 -34.34
C LEU A 205 21.88 -6.38 -33.83
N VAL A 206 22.51 -5.48 -34.59
CA VAL A 206 23.80 -4.86 -34.27
C VAL A 206 23.62 -3.39 -33.91
N THR A 207 22.98 -2.62 -34.80
CA THR A 207 22.71 -1.20 -34.59
C THR A 207 21.31 -1.05 -34.01
N TRP A 208 21.23 -0.45 -32.83
CA TRP A 208 19.99 -0.23 -32.09
C TRP A 208 19.72 1.27 -32.00
N SER A 209 18.48 1.69 -32.24
CA SER A 209 18.03 3.07 -32.11
C SER A 209 16.83 3.15 -31.18
N ASP A 210 16.81 4.15 -30.31
CA ASP A 210 15.67 4.42 -29.44
C ASP A 210 14.46 4.84 -30.28
N VAL A 211 13.36 4.08 -30.17
CA VAL A 211 12.07 4.41 -30.81
C VAL A 211 11.06 4.98 -29.80
N PHE A 212 11.35 4.83 -28.52
CA PHE A 212 10.57 5.40 -27.43
C PHE A 212 11.45 5.55 -26.19
N THR A 213 11.39 6.70 -25.54
CA THR A 213 12.04 6.96 -24.26
C THR A 213 11.02 7.61 -23.35
N ASN A 214 10.74 7.03 -22.18
CA ASN A 214 9.77 7.60 -21.26
C ASN A 214 10.30 7.69 -19.83
N ASN A 215 9.99 8.82 -19.18
CA ASN A 215 10.05 9.03 -17.74
C ASN A 215 8.78 8.48 -17.04
N ASN A 216 8.46 7.21 -17.26
CA ASN A 216 7.46 6.46 -16.48
C ASN A 216 5.97 6.81 -16.78
N PRO A 217 5.32 6.17 -17.79
CA PRO A 217 3.87 6.19 -17.90
C PRO A 217 3.26 5.27 -16.82
N SER A 218 2.02 5.54 -16.39
CA SER A 218 1.25 4.63 -15.54
C SER A 218 1.29 3.20 -16.10
N GLN A 219 1.78 2.25 -15.30
CA GLN A 219 1.90 0.85 -15.69
C GLN A 219 0.55 0.13 -15.47
N PRO A 220 0.23 -0.92 -16.27
CA PRO A 220 1.00 -1.44 -17.41
C PRO A 220 0.88 -0.55 -18.66
N PHE A 221 1.99 -0.36 -19.39
CA PHE A 221 2.02 0.45 -20.60
C PHE A 221 2.04 -0.41 -21.87
N SER A 222 1.18 -0.09 -22.84
CA SER A 222 1.19 -0.71 -24.17
C SER A 222 1.95 0.16 -25.16
N PHE A 223 3.10 -0.33 -25.63
CA PHE A 223 3.81 0.30 -26.75
C PHE A 223 3.19 -0.16 -28.07
N ALA A 224 3.05 0.75 -29.03
CA ALA A 224 2.67 0.46 -30.40
C ALA A 224 3.60 1.17 -31.39
N ASP A 225 4.28 0.40 -32.24
CA ASP A 225 5.00 0.89 -33.41
C ASP A 225 4.01 0.95 -34.59
N THR A 226 3.65 2.17 -35.00
CA THR A 226 2.78 2.46 -36.14
C THR A 226 3.57 2.59 -37.46
N ASN A 227 4.90 2.58 -37.42
CA ASN A 227 5.79 2.71 -38.57
C ASN A 227 6.20 1.35 -39.15
N THR A 228 5.41 0.30 -38.92
CA THR A 228 5.64 -1.06 -39.44
C THR A 228 5.50 -1.16 -40.97
N LEU A 229 4.80 -0.21 -41.60
CA LEU A 229 4.44 -0.23 -43.02
C LEU A 229 5.47 0.44 -43.94
N THR A 230 6.45 1.19 -43.42
CA THR A 230 7.40 1.96 -44.24
C THR A 230 8.77 1.32 -44.41
N SER A 231 9.04 0.17 -43.77
CA SER A 231 10.30 -0.56 -43.93
C SER A 231 10.04 -2.04 -44.17
N SER A 232 10.31 -2.53 -45.37
CA SER A 232 10.28 -3.96 -45.78
C SER A 232 11.30 -4.85 -45.04
N ALA A 233 11.94 -4.33 -43.99
CA ALA A 233 12.96 -5.01 -43.20
C ALA A 233 12.35 -5.54 -41.91
N GLN A 234 12.67 -6.78 -41.57
CA GLN A 234 12.37 -7.37 -40.28
C GLN A 234 12.93 -6.46 -39.17
N ARG A 235 12.07 -6.05 -38.23
CA ARG A 235 12.46 -5.26 -37.06
C ARG A 235 12.51 -6.14 -35.83
N PHE A 236 13.55 -5.93 -35.03
CA PHE A 236 13.74 -6.54 -33.73
C PHE A 236 13.55 -5.45 -32.68
N TYR A 237 12.92 -5.81 -31.56
CA TYR A 237 12.65 -4.91 -30.45
C TYR A 237 13.29 -5.45 -29.19
N ARG A 238 13.83 -4.55 -28.37
CA ARG A 238 14.21 -4.83 -26.99
C ARG A 238 13.87 -3.61 -26.14
N ALA A 239 13.81 -3.78 -24.84
CA ALA A 239 13.77 -2.65 -23.93
C ALA A 239 15.01 -2.64 -23.04
N ARG A 240 15.49 -1.43 -22.76
CA ARG A 240 16.68 -1.16 -21.98
C ARG A 240 16.31 -0.23 -20.83
N ARG A 241 16.72 -0.60 -19.63
CA ARG A 241 16.59 0.25 -18.44
C ARG A 241 17.56 1.42 -18.56
N LEU A 242 17.09 2.63 -18.27
CA LEU A 242 17.92 3.83 -18.19
C LEU A 242 18.34 3.97 -16.72
N GLN A 243 19.65 3.99 -16.48
CA GLN A 243 20.23 4.18 -15.14
C GLN A 243 20.44 5.66 -14.84
#